data_AF-A9BYM2-F1
#
_entry.id   AF-A9BYM2-F1
#
_cell.length_a   1.000
_cell.length_b   1.000
_cell.length_c   1.000
_cell.angle_alpha   90.00
_cell.angle_beta   90.00
_cell.angle_gamma   90.00
#
_symmetry.space_group_name_H-M   'P 1'
#
loop_
_entity.id
_entity.type
_entity.pdbx_description
1 polymer ?
#
loop_
_entity_poly.entity_id
_entity_poly.type
_entity_poly.pdbx_seq_one_letter_code
_entity_poly.pdbx_strand_id
1 'polypeptide(L)'
;MAKAKTEFRVMLSPLTGTVYAGRVTDLGSGNYKSATLRHDVTQDFHRLTIEYAQSKGGAYEIVGGGETYDVTVTKRAPAAA
;
A
#
# COMPACT_ATOMS: atom_id res chain seq x y z
N MET A 1 14.85 28.37 5.88
CA MET A 1 13.84 27.69 5.05
C MET A 1 13.59 26.30 5.64
N ALA A 2 12.75 26.19 6.67
CA ALA A 2 12.45 24.90 7.29
C ALA A 2 11.31 24.22 6.52
N LYS A 3 11.58 23.06 5.91
CA LYS A 3 10.65 21.91 5.77
C LYS A 3 11.23 20.88 4.80
N ALA A 4 11.90 19.88 5.34
CA ALA A 4 11.77 18.53 4.81
C ALA A 4 11.33 17.67 5.99
N LYS A 5 10.07 17.86 6.42
CA LYS A 5 9.46 16.96 7.39
C LYS A 5 9.33 15.64 6.65
N THR A 6 10.27 14.73 6.89
CA THR A 6 10.32 13.47 6.16
C THR A 6 9.05 12.71 6.44
N GLU A 7 8.13 12.68 5.47
CA GLU A 7 6.83 12.07 5.65
C GLU A 7 6.99 10.55 5.67
N PHE A 8 6.29 9.89 6.57
CA PHE A 8 6.19 8.44 6.54
C PHE A 8 5.16 8.07 5.47
N ARG A 9 5.57 7.28 4.47
CA ARG A 9 4.67 6.82 3.40
C ARG A 9 4.85 5.33 3.15
N VAL A 10 3.75 4.75 2.64
CA VAL A 10 3.73 3.43 2.04
C VAL A 10 3.81 3.62 0.52
N MET A 11 4.70 2.89 -0.13
CA MET A 11 4.93 2.99 -1.57
C MET A 11 5.08 1.61 -2.19
N LEU A 12 4.56 1.45 -3.40
CA LEU A 12 4.78 0.28 -4.23
C LEU A 12 6.04 0.48 -5.06
N SER A 13 6.94 -0.50 -5.06
CA SER A 13 8.06 -0.54 -6.01
C SER A 13 7.53 -0.86 -7.40
N PRO A 14 7.71 0.02 -8.40
CA PRO A 14 7.23 -0.25 -9.76
C PRO A 14 7.98 -1.41 -10.43
N LEU A 15 9.21 -1.70 -9.99
CA LEU A 15 10.04 -2.77 -10.56
C LEU A 15 9.72 -4.14 -9.97
N THR A 16 9.53 -4.21 -8.65
CA THR A 16 9.42 -5.49 -7.93
C THR A 16 8.02 -5.77 -7.41
N GLY A 17 7.10 -4.79 -7.43
CA GLY A 17 5.78 -4.91 -6.82
C GLY A 17 5.82 -4.99 -5.28
N THR A 18 6.98 -4.82 -4.65
CA THR A 18 7.13 -4.87 -3.20
C THR A 18 6.56 -3.60 -2.57
N VAL A 19 5.78 -3.75 -1.49
CA VAL A 19 5.25 -2.63 -0.73
C VAL A 19 6.26 -2.29 0.37
N TYR A 20 6.74 -1.05 0.33
CA TYR A 20 7.68 -0.53 1.31
C TYR A 20 7.03 0.54 2.17
N ALA A 21 7.30 0.49 3.47
CA ALA A 21 6.96 1.57 4.40
C ALA A 21 8.25 2.25 4.88
N GLY A 22 8.28 3.58 4.84
CA GLY A 22 9.44 4.33 5.26
C GLY A 22 9.28 5.82 5.15
N ARG A 23 10.31 6.54 5.62
CA ARG A 23 10.41 7.98 5.51
C ARG A 23 10.84 8.37 4.10
N VAL A 24 10.13 9.29 3.48
CA VAL A 24 10.40 9.77 2.13
C VAL A 24 10.72 11.27 2.10
N THR A 25 11.58 11.63 1.16
CA THR A 25 11.82 13.00 0.74
C THR A 25 11.22 13.16 -0.65
N ASP A 26 10.36 14.17 -0.79
CA ASP A 26 9.83 14.58 -2.09
C ASP A 26 10.96 15.18 -2.93
N LEU A 27 11.16 14.65 -4.14
CA LEU A 27 12.11 15.19 -5.11
C LEU A 27 11.44 16.10 -6.15
N GLY A 28 10.12 16.28 -6.08
CA GLY A 28 9.31 16.98 -7.06
C GLY A 28 8.73 16.05 -8.13
N SER A 29 7.67 16.52 -8.80
CA SER A 29 7.02 15.84 -9.94
C SER A 29 6.53 14.42 -9.65
N GLY A 30 6.08 14.15 -8.41
CA GLY A 30 5.56 12.84 -8.01
C GLY A 30 6.64 11.80 -7.74
N ASN A 31 7.92 12.18 -7.78
CA ASN A 31 9.03 11.28 -7.47
C ASN A 31 9.42 11.40 -6.00
N TYR A 32 9.43 10.27 -5.31
CA TYR A 32 9.81 10.19 -3.91
C TYR A 32 11.07 9.36 -3.76
N LYS A 33 12.08 9.91 -3.07
CA LYS A 33 13.27 9.17 -2.67
C LYS A 33 13.11 8.80 -1.21
N SER A 34 13.35 7.54 -0.85
CA SER A 34 13.44 7.20 0.56
C SER A 34 14.60 7.93 1.20
N ALA A 35 14.28 8.59 2.30
CA ALA A 35 15.23 9.35 3.09
C ALA A 35 16.07 8.43 4.01
N THR A 36 15.54 7.26 4.37
CA THR A 36 16.17 6.33 5.32
C THR A 36 15.93 4.86 4.93
N LEU A 37 16.18 3.93 5.88
CA LEU A 37 15.80 2.53 5.80
C LEU A 37 14.30 2.40 5.47
N ARG A 38 13.98 1.49 4.54
CA ARG A 38 12.61 1.08 4.21
C ARG A 38 12.40 -0.32 4.77
N HIS A 39 11.19 -0.59 5.25
CA HIS A 39 10.79 -1.94 5.64
C HIS A 39 9.92 -2.52 4.53
N ASP A 40 10.22 -3.74 4.11
CA ASP A 40 9.30 -4.52 3.30
C ASP A 40 8.11 -4.89 4.19
N VAL A 41 6.92 -4.41 3.81
CA VAL A 41 5.67 -4.63 4.53
C VAL A 41 4.64 -5.31 3.63
N THR A 42 5.09 -5.97 2.56
CA THR A 42 4.20 -6.53 1.53
C THR A 42 3.20 -7.53 2.13
N GLN A 43 3.66 -8.45 2.97
CA GLN A 43 2.80 -9.44 3.61
C GLN A 43 1.82 -8.81 4.60
N ASP A 44 2.30 -7.87 5.42
CA ASP A 44 1.46 -7.16 6.38
C ASP A 44 0.39 -6.33 5.66
N PHE A 45 0.74 -5.68 4.55
CA PHE A 45 -0.20 -4.91 3.73
C PHE A 45 -1.29 -5.81 3.14
N HIS A 46 -0.94 -6.96 2.57
CA HIS A 46 -1.94 -7.91 2.04
C HIS A 46 -2.82 -8.50 3.13
N ARG A 47 -2.25 -8.83 4.30
CA ARG A 47 -3.03 -9.27 5.46
C ARG A 47 -4.04 -8.20 5.88
N LEU A 48 -3.62 -6.94 5.94
CA LEU A 48 -4.47 -5.82 6.32
C LEU A 48 -5.61 -5.61 5.31
N THR A 49 -5.34 -5.76 4.01
CA THR A 49 -6.37 -5.74 2.97
C THR A 49 -7.41 -6.85 3.16
N ILE A 50 -6.98 -8.07 3.52
CA ILE A 50 -7.89 -9.19 3.79
C ILE A 50 -8.74 -8.90 5.04
N GLU A 51 -8.12 -8.46 6.14
CA GLU A 51 -8.81 -8.12 7.38
C GLU A 51 -9.82 -6.98 7.18
N TYR A 52 -9.42 -5.95 6.42
CA TYR A 52 -10.30 -4.83 6.09
C TYR A 52 -11.50 -5.28 5.24
N ALA A 53 -11.27 -6.07 4.20
CA ALA A 53 -12.35 -6.62 3.39
C ALA A 53 -13.31 -7.48 4.23
N GLN A 54 -12.80 -8.32 5.13
CA GLN A 54 -13.63 -9.11 6.05
C GLN A 54 -14.48 -8.23 6.97
N SER A 55 -13.93 -7.12 7.48
CA SER A 55 -14.68 -6.16 8.31
C SER A 55 -15.84 -5.48 7.56
N LYS A 56 -15.79 -5.49 6.22
CA LYS A 56 -16.81 -4.90 5.32
C LYS A 56 -17.71 -5.95 4.65
N GLY A 57 -17.61 -7.22 5.05
CA GLY A 57 -18.44 -8.30 4.48
C GLY A 57 -17.91 -8.90 3.18
N GLY A 58 -16.63 -8.68 2.85
CA GLY A 58 -15.92 -9.32 1.74
C GLY A 58 -15.59 -8.38 0.57
N ALA A 59 -16.14 -7.18 0.54
CA ALA A 59 -15.86 -6.16 -0.46
C ALA A 59 -15.79 -4.75 0.14
N TYR A 60 -15.03 -3.86 -0.48
CA TYR A 60 -14.95 -2.46 -0.10
C TYR A 60 -14.57 -1.55 -1.27
N GLU A 61 -14.94 -0.29 -1.16
CA GLU A 61 -14.67 0.74 -2.16
C GLU A 61 -13.39 1.51 -1.81
N ILE A 62 -12.54 1.77 -2.81
CA ILE A 62 -11.42 2.69 -2.72
C ILE A 62 -11.71 3.89 -3.61
N VAL A 63 -11.80 5.07 -3.00
CA VAL A 63 -11.92 6.34 -3.72
C VAL A 63 -10.58 7.07 -3.65
N GLY A 64 -10.00 7.37 -4.80
CA GLY A 64 -8.70 8.05 -4.88
C GLY A 64 -8.35 8.48 -6.30
N GLY A 65 -7.68 9.62 -6.45
CA GLY A 65 -7.27 10.13 -7.77
C GLY A 65 -8.42 10.55 -8.69
N GLY A 66 -9.63 10.74 -8.14
CA GLY A 66 -10.84 11.00 -8.92
C GLY A 66 -11.53 9.73 -9.46
N GLU A 67 -11.00 8.56 -9.11
CA GLU A 67 -11.52 7.26 -9.53
C GLU A 67 -12.06 6.49 -8.33
N THR A 68 -12.98 5.58 -8.63
CA THR A 68 -13.62 4.68 -7.66
C THR A 68 -13.34 3.25 -8.06
N TYR A 69 -12.85 2.46 -7.13
CA TYR A 69 -12.46 1.07 -7.34
C TYR A 69 -13.23 0.16 -6.38
N ASP A 70 -13.88 -0.86 -6.92
CA ASP A 70 -14.46 -1.95 -6.13
C ASP A 70 -13.42 -3.05 -5.89
N VAL A 71 -13.12 -3.31 -4.63
CA VAL A 71 -12.21 -4.37 -4.22
C VAL A 71 -12.99 -5.52 -3.60
N THR A 72 -12.90 -6.70 -4.20
CA THR A 72 -13.50 -7.93 -3.66
C THR A 72 -12.40 -8.91 -3.26
N VAL A 73 -12.42 -9.38 -2.02
CA VAL A 73 -11.46 -10.38 -1.53
C VAL A 73 -12.18 -11.71 -1.29
N THR A 74 -11.89 -12.68 -2.16
CA THR A 74 -12.51 -14.00 -2.10
C THR A 74 -11.54 -15.02 -1.49
N LYS A 75 -11.93 -15.61 -0.35
CA LYS A 75 -11.22 -16.77 0.21
C LYS A 75 -11.54 -18.00 -0.65
N ARG A 76 -10.52 -18.57 -1.29
CA ARG A 76 -10.64 -19.85 -2.02
C ARG A 76 -10.43 -21.01 -1.07
N ALA A 77 -11.26 -22.05 -1.19
CA ALA A 77 -10.97 -23.32 -0.53
C ALA A 77 -9.64 -23.87 -1.08
N PRO A 78 -8.82 -24.54 -0.25
CA PRO A 78 -7.63 -25.20 -0.75
C PRO A 78 -8.05 -26.18 -1.84
N ALA A 79 -7.45 -26.06 -3.02
CA ALA A 79 -7.66 -27.03 -4.09
C ALA A 79 -7.27 -28.40 -3.55
N ALA A 80 -8.19 -29.36 -3.59
CA ALA A 80 -7.88 -30.75 -3.22
C ALA A 80 -6.74 -31.21 -4.13
N ALA A 81 -5.61 -31.58 -3.50
CA ALA A 81 -4.44 -32.12 -4.17
C ALA A 81 -4.68 -33.57 -4.60
#